data_AF-A0A2N7XC15-F1
#
_entry.id   AF-A0A2N7XC15-F1
#
_cell.length_a   1.000
_cell.length_b   1.000
_cell.length_c   1.000
_cell.angle_alpha   90.00
_cell.angle_beta   90.00
_cell.angle_gamma   90.00
#
_symmetry.space_group_name_H-M   'P 1'
#
loop_
_entity.id
_entity.type
_entity.pdbx_description
1 polymer ?
#
loop_
_entity_poly.entity_id
_entity_poly.type
_entity_poly.pdbx_seq_one_letter_code
_entity_poly.pdbx_strand_id
1 'polypeptide(L)'
;LEIEGDSVIWIDHENRRTTFPLPTSERPAIHNSLSRAAIYLGDEPEELILAQAGEKSRFFHFRAGRLTAISDAYGNRLTVQRDISDRIKRLDNGAGRSLLLRYDRSHLLAIDYQRFQPADTLEDAWRTEQTLVAYR
;
A
#
# COMPACT_ATOMS: atom_id res chain seq x y z
N LEU A 1 7.25 3.58 -6.13
CA LEU A 1 7.36 2.97 -7.46
C LEU A 1 7.84 4.05 -8.40
N GLU A 2 8.92 3.82 -9.12
CA GLU A 2 9.47 4.81 -10.05
C GLU A 2 8.92 4.50 -11.45
N ILE A 3 8.45 5.54 -12.15
CA ILE A 3 7.94 5.43 -13.52
C ILE A 3 8.80 6.37 -14.37
N GLU A 4 9.48 5.80 -15.36
CA GLU A 4 10.43 6.49 -16.23
C GLU A 4 10.07 6.20 -17.70
N GLY A 5 9.34 7.11 -18.33
CA GLY A 5 8.80 6.89 -19.69
C GLY A 5 7.95 5.62 -19.74
N ASP A 6 8.37 4.66 -20.57
CA ASP A 6 7.69 3.37 -20.76
C ASP A 6 8.23 2.27 -19.82
N SER A 7 8.96 2.63 -18.76
CA SER A 7 9.51 1.69 -17.79
C SER A 7 9.02 1.96 -16.37
N VAL A 8 8.90 0.89 -15.61
CA VAL A 8 8.52 0.89 -14.20
C VAL A 8 9.61 0.19 -13.40
N ILE A 9 10.19 0.89 -12.43
CA ILE A 9 11.22 0.35 -11.54
C ILE A 9 10.60 0.12 -10.18
N TRP A 10 10.51 -1.16 -9.82
CA TRP A 10 10.05 -1.60 -8.51
C TRP A 10 11.23 -1.90 -7.59
N ILE A 11 11.21 -1.30 -6.40
CA ILE A 11 12.12 -1.60 -5.31
C ILE A 11 11.32 -2.34 -4.24
N ASP A 12 11.69 -3.59 -3.97
CA ASP A 12 11.01 -4.41 -2.97
C ASP A 12 11.52 -4.14 -1.55
N HIS A 13 10.94 -4.86 -0.57
CA HIS A 13 11.28 -4.73 0.85
C HIS A 13 12.70 -5.20 1.21
N GLU A 14 13.35 -5.95 0.32
CA GLU A 14 14.76 -6.36 0.44
C GLU A 14 15.69 -5.41 -0.33
N ASN A 15 15.17 -4.25 -0.75
CA ASN A 15 15.87 -3.25 -1.55
C ASN A 15 16.36 -3.77 -2.91
N ARG A 16 15.73 -4.82 -3.46
CA ARG A 16 16.04 -5.33 -4.80
C ARG A 16 15.27 -4.53 -5.83
N ARG A 17 15.96 -4.14 -6.90
CA ARG A 17 15.39 -3.40 -8.02
C ARG A 17 15.00 -4.36 -9.14
N THR A 18 13.74 -4.31 -9.57
CA THR A 18 13.24 -5.03 -10.73
C THR A 18 12.59 -4.04 -11.69
N THR A 19 13.01 -4.06 -12.95
CA THR A 19 12.45 -3.21 -14.00
C THR A 19 11.44 -3.99 -14.82
N PHE A 20 10.31 -3.36 -15.11
CA PHE A 20 9.28 -3.85 -16.02
C PHE A 20 9.01 -2.80 -17.11
N PRO A 21 8.59 -3.21 -18.31
CA PRO A 21 7.90 -2.29 -19.21
C PRO A 21 6.57 -1.85 -18.58
N LEU A 22 6.11 -0.65 -18.91
CA LEU A 22 4.82 -0.14 -18.46
C LEU A 22 3.68 -1.01 -19.04
N PRO A 23 2.79 -1.58 -18.22
CA PRO A 23 1.64 -2.33 -18.70
C PRO A 23 0.69 -1.47 -19.53
N THR A 24 0.08 -2.06 -20.56
CA THR A 24 -0.94 -1.43 -21.40
C THR A 24 -2.19 -2.30 -21.46
N SER A 25 -3.28 -1.81 -22.04
CA SER A 25 -4.47 -2.62 -22.30
C SER A 25 -4.20 -3.82 -23.21
N GLU A 26 -3.24 -3.71 -24.15
CA GLU A 26 -2.81 -4.79 -25.03
C GLU A 26 -1.93 -5.82 -24.31
N ARG A 27 -1.18 -5.37 -23.29
CA ARG A 27 -0.31 -6.22 -22.48
C ARG A 27 -0.50 -5.91 -20.99
N PRO A 28 -1.63 -6.34 -20.39
CA PRO A 28 -2.00 -5.94 -19.03
C PRO A 28 -1.23 -6.71 -17.97
N ALA A 29 -0.56 -7.82 -18.31
CA ALA A 29 0.23 -8.62 -17.37
C ALA A 29 1.63 -8.88 -17.92
N ILE A 30 2.65 -8.59 -17.13
CA ILE A 30 4.06 -8.82 -17.48
C ILE A 30 4.73 -9.58 -16.34
N HIS A 31 5.24 -10.76 -16.65
CA HIS A 31 5.92 -11.63 -15.71
C HIS A 31 7.44 -11.57 -15.91
N ASN A 32 8.18 -11.56 -14.81
CA ASN A 32 9.62 -11.72 -14.77
C ASN A 32 9.97 -12.95 -13.91
N SER A 33 10.21 -14.08 -14.58
CA SER A 33 10.50 -15.35 -13.94
C SER A 33 11.83 -15.36 -13.18
N LEU A 34 12.83 -14.58 -13.62
CA LEU A 34 14.14 -14.48 -12.97
C LEU A 34 14.02 -13.81 -11.59
N SER A 35 13.27 -12.70 -11.53
CA SER A 35 13.01 -11.97 -10.28
C SER A 35 11.83 -12.55 -9.49
N ARG A 36 11.16 -13.59 -10.01
CA ARG A 36 9.91 -14.15 -9.47
C ARG A 36 8.89 -13.05 -9.15
N ALA A 37 8.72 -12.10 -10.06
CA ALA A 37 7.90 -10.92 -9.88
C ALA A 37 7.01 -10.69 -11.11
N ALA A 38 5.89 -10.02 -10.92
CA ALA A 38 5.00 -9.64 -12.01
C ALA A 38 4.38 -8.27 -11.76
N ILE A 39 4.08 -7.56 -12.84
CA ILE A 39 3.32 -6.32 -12.83
C ILE A 39 2.04 -6.51 -13.65
N TYR A 40 0.95 -5.93 -13.16
CA TYR A 40 -0.37 -5.99 -13.77
C TYR A 40 -0.98 -4.59 -13.86
N LEU A 41 -1.79 -4.36 -14.88
CA LEU A 41 -2.76 -3.27 -14.89
C LEU A 41 -3.92 -3.65 -13.98
N GLY A 42 -4.28 -2.78 -13.05
CA GLY A 42 -5.41 -2.95 -12.14
C GLY A 42 -6.75 -2.55 -12.75
N ASP A 43 -7.81 -2.73 -11.97
CA ASP A 43 -9.18 -2.41 -12.40
C ASP A 43 -9.47 -0.91 -12.32
N GLU A 44 -8.78 -0.20 -11.42
CA GLU A 44 -8.89 1.24 -11.26
C GLU A 44 -8.01 1.99 -12.29
N PRO A 45 -8.43 3.18 -12.75
CA PRO A 45 -7.62 3.98 -13.67
C PRO A 45 -6.22 4.25 -13.10
N GLU A 46 -5.20 3.96 -13.91
CA GLU A 46 -3.77 4.10 -13.56
C GLU A 46 -3.32 3.23 -12.37
N GLU A 47 -4.10 2.22 -11.99
CA GLU A 47 -3.67 1.26 -10.98
C GLU A 47 -2.65 0.29 -11.57
N LEU A 48 -1.49 0.22 -10.92
CA LEU A 48 -0.47 -0.77 -11.19
C LEU A 48 -0.37 -1.71 -10.00
N ILE A 49 -0.46 -3.01 -10.26
CA ILE A 49 -0.39 -4.03 -9.23
C ILE A 49 0.91 -4.80 -9.39
N LEU A 50 1.73 -4.83 -8.35
CA LEU A 50 2.97 -5.61 -8.32
C LEU A 50 2.80 -6.83 -7.43
N ALA A 51 3.20 -7.99 -7.93
CA ALA A 51 3.22 -9.23 -7.18
C ALA A 51 4.64 -9.77 -7.08
N GLN A 52 4.99 -10.26 -5.89
CA GLN A 52 6.17 -11.11 -5.70
C GLN A 52 5.73 -12.53 -5.43
N ALA A 53 6.31 -13.49 -6.13
CA ALA A 53 6.15 -14.88 -5.75
C ALA A 53 6.94 -15.13 -4.45
N GLY A 54 6.26 -15.74 -3.48
CA GLY A 54 6.79 -16.12 -2.18
C GLY A 54 5.78 -16.99 -1.45
N GLU A 55 6.10 -17.44 -0.23
CA GLU A 55 5.19 -18.29 0.57
C GLU A 55 3.82 -17.64 0.83
N LYS A 56 3.79 -16.30 0.90
CA LYS A 56 2.58 -15.51 1.02
C LYS A 56 2.51 -14.53 -0.13
N SER A 57 1.72 -14.85 -1.14
CA SER A 57 1.44 -13.95 -2.26
C SER A 57 0.85 -12.64 -1.73
N ARG A 58 1.56 -11.54 -1.96
CA ARG A 58 1.10 -10.18 -1.67
C ARG A 58 1.05 -9.40 -2.97
N PHE A 59 0.00 -8.63 -3.12
CA PHE A 59 -0.20 -7.72 -4.23
C PHE A 59 -0.09 -6.28 -3.70
N PHE A 60 0.80 -5.50 -4.29
CA PHE A 60 1.03 -4.11 -3.94
C PHE A 60 0.38 -3.23 -5.00
N HIS A 61 -0.61 -2.45 -4.60
CA HIS A 61 -1.38 -1.60 -5.49
C HIS A 61 -0.80 -0.19 -5.48
N PHE A 62 -0.53 0.35 -6.65
CA PHE A 62 0.02 1.68 -6.84
C PHE A 62 -0.87 2.53 -7.73
N ARG A 63 -0.96 3.82 -7.44
CA ARG A 63 -1.50 4.84 -8.36
C ARG A 63 -0.53 6.01 -8.41
N ALA A 64 -0.21 6.51 -9.60
CA ALA A 64 0.78 7.58 -9.81
C ALA A 64 2.10 7.34 -9.02
N GLY A 65 2.60 6.10 -9.02
CA GLY A 65 3.84 5.71 -8.32
C GLY A 65 3.72 5.50 -6.79
N ARG A 66 2.55 5.75 -6.20
CA ARG A 66 2.30 5.72 -4.75
C ARG A 66 1.57 4.45 -4.34
N LEU A 67 2.05 3.78 -3.28
CA LEU A 67 1.36 2.62 -2.71
C LEU A 67 0.01 3.08 -2.10
N THR A 68 -1.09 2.49 -2.57
CA THR A 68 -2.46 2.79 -2.15
C THR A 68 -3.10 1.63 -1.39
N ALA A 69 -2.69 0.39 -1.67
CA ALA A 69 -3.18 -0.77 -0.93
C ALA A 69 -2.21 -1.96 -1.00
N ILE A 70 -2.39 -2.90 -0.08
CA ILE A 70 -1.78 -4.22 -0.12
C ILE A 70 -2.92 -5.23 -0.03
N SER A 71 -2.95 -6.21 -0.93
CA SER A 71 -3.92 -7.31 -0.87
C SER A 71 -3.26 -8.68 -0.90
N ASP A 72 -4.04 -9.70 -0.55
CA ASP A 72 -3.64 -11.11 -0.66
C ASP A 72 -4.51 -11.87 -1.68
N ALA A 73 -4.20 -13.15 -1.88
CA ALA A 73 -4.92 -14.01 -2.82
C ALA A 73 -6.39 -14.28 -2.46
N TYR A 74 -6.80 -13.96 -1.23
CA TYR A 74 -8.19 -14.10 -0.77
C TYR A 74 -8.98 -12.80 -0.92
N GLY A 75 -8.36 -11.74 -1.44
CA GLY A 75 -8.99 -10.43 -1.60
C GLY A 75 -9.02 -9.61 -0.31
N ASN A 76 -8.35 -10.04 0.78
CA ASN A 76 -8.20 -9.19 1.95
C ASN A 76 -7.34 -7.99 1.56
N ARG A 77 -7.82 -6.77 1.81
CA ARG A 77 -7.16 -5.53 1.37
C ARG A 77 -6.89 -4.60 2.55
N LEU A 78 -5.65 -4.18 2.69
CA LEU A 78 -5.22 -3.09 3.57
C LEU A 78 -5.03 -1.83 2.74
N THR A 79 -5.87 -0.83 2.96
CA THR A 79 -5.82 0.47 2.28
C THR A 79 -4.90 1.44 3.02
N VAL A 80 -4.04 2.12 2.27
CA VAL A 80 -3.08 3.10 2.77
C VAL A 80 -3.67 4.50 2.61
N GLN A 81 -3.91 5.19 3.73
CA GLN A 81 -4.31 6.59 3.75
C GLN A 81 -3.14 7.47 4.18
N ARG A 82 -3.02 8.64 3.56
CA ARG A 82 -1.94 9.59 3.81
C ARG A 82 -2.44 10.89 4.40
N ASP A 83 -1.58 11.56 5.15
CA ASP A 83 -1.84 12.93 5.62
C ASP A 83 -1.53 13.97 4.52
N ILE A 84 -1.76 15.25 4.84
CA ILE A 84 -1.47 16.38 3.94
C ILE A 84 0.01 16.55 3.59
N SER A 85 0.90 15.96 4.38
CA SER A 85 2.35 15.91 4.13
C SER A 85 2.74 14.63 3.40
N ASP A 86 1.77 13.90 2.87
CA ASP A 86 1.94 12.71 2.05
C ASP A 86 2.62 11.53 2.77
N ARG A 87 2.55 11.51 4.10
CA ARG A 87 3.03 10.39 4.93
C ARG A 87 1.90 9.43 5.20
N ILE A 88 2.22 8.15 5.41
CA ILE A 88 1.21 7.15 5.79
C ILE A 88 0.62 7.54 7.15
N LYS A 89 -0.66 7.94 7.17
CA LYS A 89 -1.44 8.26 8.38
C LYS A 89 -2.15 7.01 8.89
N ARG A 90 -2.76 6.21 8.00
CA ARG A 90 -3.59 5.07 8.39
C ARG A 90 -3.42 3.87 7.47
N LEU A 91 -3.47 2.68 8.05
CA LEU A 91 -3.68 1.41 7.36
C LEU A 91 -5.04 0.84 7.78
N ASP A 92 -5.99 0.78 6.85
CA ASP A 92 -7.37 0.36 7.10
C ASP A 92 -7.66 -0.99 6.44
N ASN A 93 -8.24 -1.94 7.19
CA ASN A 93 -8.58 -3.26 6.66
C ASN A 93 -9.98 -3.34 6.01
N GLY A 94 -10.74 -2.24 5.99
CA GLY A 94 -12.10 -2.20 5.44
C GLY A 94 -13.15 -2.95 6.27
N ALA A 95 -12.75 -3.57 7.39
CA ALA A 95 -13.60 -4.30 8.32
C ALA A 95 -13.68 -3.58 9.68
N GLY A 96 -13.57 -2.25 9.66
CA GLY A 96 -13.69 -1.40 10.84
C GLY A 96 -12.51 -1.46 11.79
N ARG A 97 -11.34 -1.94 11.35
CA ARG A 97 -10.09 -1.91 12.13
C ARG A 97 -9.00 -1.21 11.34
N SER A 98 -8.19 -0.41 12.03
CA SER A 98 -7.07 0.27 11.39
C SER A 98 -5.90 0.50 12.33
N LEU A 99 -4.74 0.78 11.75
CA LEU A 99 -3.57 1.29 12.45
C LEU A 99 -3.42 2.77 12.12
N LEU A 100 -3.28 3.62 13.14
CA LEU A 100 -2.96 5.04 13.02
C LEU A 100 -1.48 5.25 13.33
N LEU A 101 -0.76 5.87 12.41
CA LEU A 101 0.63 6.27 12.60
C LEU A 101 0.65 7.74 13.05
N ARG A 102 1.19 7.99 14.25
CA ARG A 102 1.34 9.34 14.81
C ARG A 102 2.76 9.82 14.64
N TYR A 103 2.92 11.09 14.26
CA TYR A 103 4.22 11.68 14.00
C TYR A 103 4.41 13.01 14.74
N ASP A 104 5.66 13.32 15.08
CA ASP A 104 6.14 14.68 15.35
C ASP A 104 7.16 15.05 14.27
N ARG A 105 6.86 16.11 13.51
CA ARG A 105 7.61 16.48 12.30
C ARG A 105 7.84 15.28 11.41
N SER A 106 9.06 14.79 11.21
CA SER A 106 9.37 13.62 10.39
C SER A 106 9.46 12.30 11.17
N HIS A 107 9.34 12.33 12.49
CA HIS A 107 9.59 11.18 13.36
C HIS A 107 8.28 10.47 13.70
N LEU A 108 8.25 9.15 13.47
CA LEU A 108 7.14 8.30 13.93
C LEU A 108 7.20 8.22 15.46
N LEU A 109 6.16 8.74 16.12
CA LEU A 109 6.03 8.74 17.57
C LEU A 109 5.37 7.46 18.07
N ALA A 110 4.32 7.00 17.41
CA ALA A 110 3.54 5.87 17.89
C ALA A 110 2.71 5.23 16.78
N ILE A 111 2.29 3.99 17.03
CA ILE A 111 1.26 3.31 16.25
C ILE A 111 0.13 2.94 17.19
N ASP A 112 -1.07 3.40 16.87
CA ASP A 112 -2.28 3.10 17.63
C ASP A 112 -3.17 2.14 16.83
N TYR A 113 -3.76 1.18 17.53
CA TYR A 113 -4.85 0.37 17.02
C TYR A 113 -6.17 1.11 17.20
N GLN A 114 -6.91 1.26 16.10
CA GLN A 114 -8.19 1.96 16.07
C GLN A 114 -9.32 1.05 15.60
N ARG A 115 -10.51 1.31 16.12
CA ARG A 115 -11.77 0.70 15.69
C ARG A 115 -12.69 1.78 15.12
N PHE A 116 -13.40 1.43 14.05
CA PHE A 116 -14.46 2.24 13.48
C PHE A 116 -15.70 2.17 14.37
N GLN A 117 -16.23 3.34 14.70
CA GLN A 117 -17.48 3.55 15.43
C GLN A 117 -18.24 4.66 14.71
N PRO A 118 -19.51 4.47 14.33
CA PRO A 118 -20.27 5.53 13.68
C PRO A 118 -20.25 6.84 14.48
N ALA A 119 -19.93 7.93 13.80
CA ALA A 119 -19.87 9.29 14.35
C ALA A 119 -20.29 10.30 13.27
N ASP A 120 -20.45 11.56 13.67
CA ASP A 120 -20.91 12.62 12.78
C ASP A 120 -19.91 12.93 11.65
N THR A 121 -18.62 12.66 11.86
CA THR A 121 -17.57 12.80 10.84
C THR A 121 -16.74 11.53 10.69
N LEU A 122 -16.13 11.34 9.52
CA LEU A 122 -15.23 10.21 9.27
C LEU A 122 -13.98 10.24 10.15
N GLU A 123 -13.52 11.41 10.58
CA GLU A 123 -12.36 11.51 11.49
C GLU A 123 -12.74 11.12 12.91
N ASP A 124 -13.91 11.56 13.39
CA ASP A 124 -14.45 11.19 14.71
C ASP A 124 -14.89 9.73 14.79
N ALA A 125 -15.09 9.09 13.63
CA ALA A 125 -15.49 7.70 13.54
C ALA A 125 -14.38 6.71 13.90
N TRP A 126 -13.13 7.14 14.00
CA TRP A 126 -12.01 6.27 14.40
C TRP A 126 -11.61 6.51 15.85
N ARG A 127 -11.84 5.51 16.70
CA ARG A 127 -11.45 5.55 18.12
C ARG A 127 -10.22 4.69 18.37
N THR A 128 -9.22 5.26 19.03
CA THR A 128 -8.06 4.52 19.52
C THR A 128 -8.48 3.59 20.65
N GLU A 129 -8.27 2.29 20.47
CA GLU A 129 -8.46 1.29 21.53
C GLU A 129 -7.16 1.06 22.32
N GLN A 130 -6.01 1.07 21.64
CA GLN A 130 -4.72 0.78 22.26
C GLN A 130 -3.56 1.43 21.49
N THR A 131 -2.58 1.98 22.19
CA THR A 131 -1.26 2.28 21.61
C THR A 131 -0.42 1.00 21.58
N LEU A 132 -0.06 0.53 20.39
CA LEU A 132 0.69 -0.72 20.19
C LEU A 132 2.19 -0.52 20.43
N VAL A 133 2.72 0.62 19.99
CA VAL A 133 4.12 0.99 20.19
C VAL A 133 4.23 2.51 20.29
N ALA A 134 5.16 2.96 21.12
CA ALA A 134 5.57 4.36 21.22
C ALA A 134 7.10 4.45 21.24
N TYR A 135 7.64 5.40 20.50
CA TYR A 135 9.06 5.71 20.41
C TYR A 135 9.34 6.98 21.22
N ARG A 136 10.48 7.00 21.91
CA ARG A 136 10.93 8.10 22.76
C ARG A 136 12.16 8.74 22.16
#